data_AF-A0A7U9SRX1-F1
#
_entry.id   AF-A0A7U9SRX1-F1
#
_cell.length_a   1.000
_cell.length_b   1.000
_cell.length_c   1.000
_cell.angle_alpha   90.00
_cell.angle_beta   90.00
_cell.angle_gamma   90.00
#
_symmetry.space_group_name_H-M   'P 1'
#
loop_
_entity.id
_entity.type
_entity.pdbx_description
1 polymer ?
#
loop_
_entity_poly.entity_id
_entity_poly.type
_entity_poly.pdbx_seq_one_letter_code
_entity_poly.pdbx_strand_id
1 'polypeptide(L)'
;MIKLTAVSISDKHVLKLDSKAENTALKMKIVEYLQNQPTATQKELQEAFNETRTHIQKIVKELVDEGKIERKGGKRFGYWEVKK
;
A
#
# COMPACT_ATOMS: atom_id res chain seq x y z
N MET A 1 44.40 9.05 7.20
CA MET A 1 43.69 8.10 6.31
C MET A 1 42.31 7.87 6.90
N ILE A 2 41.28 8.43 6.27
CA ILE A 2 39.89 8.37 6.76
C ILE A 2 39.29 7.05 6.28
N LYS A 3 38.89 6.16 7.19
CA LYS A 3 38.03 5.02 6.88
C LYS A 3 36.60 5.39 7.28
N LEU A 4 35.84 5.92 6.33
CA LEU A 4 34.38 5.95 6.37
C LEU A 4 33.90 4.62 5.79
N THR A 5 33.67 3.63 6.65
CA THR A 5 32.99 2.40 6.25
C THR A 5 31.51 2.71 6.03
N ALA A 6 31.11 2.61 4.77
CA ALA A 6 29.77 2.90 4.29
C ALA A 6 28.70 2.19 5.14
N VAL A 7 27.80 3.00 5.70
CA VAL A 7 26.49 2.55 6.13
C VAL A 7 25.84 1.88 4.92
N SER A 8 25.43 0.62 5.07
CA SER A 8 24.62 -0.11 4.10
C SER A 8 23.24 0.55 4.01
N ILE A 9 23.18 1.70 3.35
CA ILE A 9 21.94 2.30 2.88
C ILE A 9 21.43 1.31 1.84
N SER A 10 20.39 0.57 2.20
CA SER A 10 19.80 -0.43 1.34
C SER A 10 19.36 0.23 0.03
N ASP A 11 20.06 -0.11 -1.05
CA ASP A 11 19.79 0.29 -2.44
C ASP A 11 18.41 -0.19 -2.94
N LYS A 12 17.31 0.37 -2.42
CA LYS A 12 15.95 0.03 -2.87
C LYS A 12 15.09 1.23 -3.25
N HIS A 13 15.67 2.40 -3.42
CA HIS A 13 15.04 3.49 -4.16
C HIS A 13 15.59 3.51 -5.60
N VAL A 14 15.39 2.40 -6.32
CA VAL A 14 15.36 2.47 -7.79
C VAL A 14 14.17 3.36 -8.12
N LEU A 15 14.44 4.45 -8.85
CA LEU A 15 13.46 5.40 -9.35
C LEU A 15 12.30 4.65 -10.02
N LYS A 16 11.21 4.43 -9.29
CA LYS A 16 10.01 3.81 -9.85
C LYS A 16 9.34 4.87 -10.71
N LEU A 17 9.30 4.63 -12.01
CA LEU A 17 8.54 5.45 -12.93
C LEU A 17 7.06 5.20 -12.59
N ASP A 18 6.43 6.10 -11.83
CA ASP A 18 5.00 6.03 -11.45
C ASP A 18 4.12 6.14 -12.70
N SER A 19 4.08 5.09 -13.52
CA SER A 19 3.23 5.05 -14.69
C SER A 19 1.78 4.94 -14.21
N LYS A 20 0.88 5.73 -14.81
CA LYS A 20 -0.56 5.72 -14.47
C LYS A 20 -1.15 4.30 -14.55
N ALA A 21 -0.62 3.48 -15.46
CA ALA A 21 -1.01 2.08 -15.64
C ALA A 21 -0.62 1.20 -14.43
N GLU A 22 0.60 1.33 -13.92
CA GLU A 22 1.06 0.60 -12.72
C GLU A 22 0.22 0.94 -11.49
N ASN A 23 -0.09 2.23 -11.30
CA ASN A 23 -0.97 2.67 -10.22
C ASN A 23 -2.38 2.09 -10.32
N THR A 24 -2.92 2.01 -11.54
CA THR A 24 -4.24 1.41 -11.79
C THR A 24 -4.21 -0.10 -11.50
N ALA A 25 -3.15 -0.79 -11.92
CA ALA A 25 -2.99 -2.22 -11.63
C ALA A 25 -2.86 -2.49 -10.13
N LEU A 26 -2.10 -1.67 -9.40
CA LEU A 26 -1.94 -1.79 -7.95
C LEU A 26 -3.27 -1.53 -7.22
N LYS A 27 -4.05 -0.53 -7.64
CA LYS A 27 -5.41 -0.27 -7.12
C LYS A 27 -6.30 -1.51 -7.22
N MET A 28 -6.35 -2.14 -8.39
CA MET A 28 -7.16 -3.35 -8.61
C MET A 28 -6.71 -4.50 -7.71
N LYS A 29 -5.39 -4.74 -7.61
CA LYS A 29 -4.83 -5.78 -6.74
C LYS A 29 -5.13 -5.54 -5.26
N ILE A 30 -5.06 -4.30 -4.79
CA ILE A 30 -5.41 -3.95 -3.40
C ILE A 30 -6.90 -4.22 -3.15
N VAL A 31 -7.79 -3.84 -4.07
CA VAL A 31 -9.22 -4.11 -3.94
C VAL A 31 -9.49 -5.61 -3.87
N GLU A 32 -8.92 -6.41 -4.77
CA GLU A 32 -9.04 -7.87 -4.77
C GLU A 32 -8.50 -8.49 -3.47
N TYR A 33 -7.34 -8.01 -2.99
CA TYR A 33 -6.77 -8.47 -1.74
C TYR A 33 -7.67 -8.15 -0.54
N LEU A 34 -8.25 -6.94 -0.49
CA LEU A 34 -9.17 -6.54 0.57
C LEU A 34 -10.52 -7.26 0.51
N GLN A 35 -10.95 -7.74 -0.66
CA GLN A 35 -12.11 -8.64 -0.76
C GLN A 35 -11.84 -9.98 -0.07
N ASN A 36 -10.62 -10.50 -0.20
CA ASN A 36 -10.22 -11.78 0.40
C ASN A 36 -9.77 -11.65 1.86
N GLN A 37 -9.17 -10.51 2.23
CA GLN A 37 -8.68 -10.21 3.59
C GLN A 37 -9.18 -8.84 4.08
N PRO A 38 -10.46 -8.74 4.46
CA PRO A 38 -11.07 -7.46 4.86
C PRO A 38 -10.42 -6.81 6.08
N THR A 39 -9.83 -7.58 6.99
CA THR A 39 -9.20 -7.05 8.22
C THR A 39 -7.76 -6.57 8.01
N ALA A 40 -7.25 -6.64 6.77
CA ALA A 40 -5.87 -6.29 6.48
C ALA A 40 -5.51 -4.86 6.91
N THR A 41 -4.32 -4.75 7.48
CA THR A 41 -3.69 -3.52 7.91
C THR A 41 -2.88 -2.92 6.77
N GLN A 42 -2.57 -1.62 6.87
CA GLN A 42 -1.67 -0.98 5.91
C GLN A 42 -0.27 -1.60 5.91
N LYS A 43 0.15 -2.25 7.01
CA LYS A 43 1.44 -2.94 7.09
C LYS A 43 1.40 -4.24 6.27
N GLU A 44 0.35 -5.04 6.42
CA GLU A 44 0.17 -6.27 5.63
C GLU A 44 0.06 -5.97 4.13
N LEU A 45 -0.61 -4.88 3.73
CA LEU A 45 -0.63 -4.44 2.33
C LEU A 45 0.78 -4.08 1.81
N GLN A 46 1.62 -3.41 2.60
CA GLN A 46 3.00 -3.10 2.19
C GLN A 46 3.81 -4.37 1.96
N GLU A 47 3.71 -5.33 2.88
CA GLU A 47 4.44 -6.60 2.80
C GLU A 47 3.94 -7.44 1.63
N ALA A 48 2.62 -7.49 1.40
CA ALA A 48 2.00 -8.25 0.31
C ALA A 48 2.37 -7.70 -1.08
N PHE A 49 2.49 -6.38 -1.24
CA PHE A 49 2.77 -5.75 -2.53
C PHE A 49 4.23 -5.30 -2.70
N ASN A 50 5.07 -5.49 -1.68
CA ASN A 50 6.45 -4.98 -1.63
C ASN A 50 6.52 -3.48 -2.00
N GLU A 51 5.60 -2.71 -1.43
CA GLU A 51 5.44 -1.28 -1.65
C GLU A 51 5.76 -0.47 -0.40
N THR A 52 6.10 0.81 -0.59
CA THR A 52 6.34 1.70 0.54
C THR A 52 5.04 2.03 1.27
N ARG A 53 5.15 2.30 2.58
CA ARG A 53 4.02 2.77 3.41
C ARG A 53 3.29 3.95 2.80
N THR A 54 4.04 4.95 2.35
CA THR A 54 3.49 6.19 1.79
C THR A 54 2.71 5.91 0.51
N HIS A 55 3.22 5.02 -0.35
CA HIS A 55 2.55 4.66 -1.59
C HIS A 55 1.23 3.91 -1.32
N ILE A 56 1.27 2.88 -0.45
CA ILE A 56 0.06 2.17 -0.02
C ILE A 56 -0.96 3.12 0.60
N GLN A 57 -0.53 4.03 1.47
CA GLN A 57 -1.42 5.02 2.09
C GLN A 57 -2.09 5.93 1.06
N LYS A 58 -1.33 6.41 0.09
CA LYS A 58 -1.84 7.23 -1.01
C LYS A 58 -2.90 6.46 -1.81
N ILE A 59 -2.58 5.24 -2.24
CA ILE A 59 -3.49 4.43 -3.06
C ILE A 59 -4.77 4.04 -2.29
N VAL A 60 -4.63 3.63 -1.03
CA VAL A 60 -5.79 3.32 -0.17
C VAL A 60 -6.67 4.55 0.02
N LYS A 61 -6.07 5.73 0.23
CA LYS A 61 -6.82 6.99 0.34
C LYS A 61 -7.58 7.29 -0.95
N GLU A 62 -6.91 7.19 -2.10
CA GLU A 62 -7.56 7.39 -3.41
C GLU A 62 -8.74 6.42 -3.62
N LEU A 63 -8.60 5.15 -3.25
CA LEU A 63 -9.69 4.17 -3.34
C LEU A 63 -10.88 4.49 -2.42
N VAL A 64 -10.61 5.08 -1.24
CA VAL A 64 -11.66 5.56 -0.32
C VAL A 64 -12.35 6.79 -0.90
N ASP A 65 -11.57 7.75 -1.41
CA ASP A 65 -12.09 8.98 -2.02
C ASP A 65 -12.91 8.69 -3.29
N GLU A 66 -12.51 7.66 -4.07
CA GLU A 66 -13.25 7.13 -5.22
C GLU A 66 -14.48 6.28 -4.82
N GLY A 67 -14.68 6.01 -3.52
CA GLY A 67 -15.79 5.20 -3.00
C GLY A 67 -15.69 3.71 -3.32
N LYS A 68 -14.51 3.21 -3.74
CA LYS A 68 -14.29 1.78 -4.04
C LYS A 68 -14.17 0.93 -2.79
N ILE A 69 -13.63 1.49 -1.72
CA ILE A 69 -13.50 0.83 -0.43
C ILE A 69 -13.90 1.77 0.70
N GLU A 70 -14.36 1.20 1.81
CA GLU A 70 -14.71 1.94 3.02
C GLU A 70 -14.21 1.18 4.26
N ARG A 71 -13.65 1.86 5.26
CA ARG A 71 -13.30 1.22 6.52
C ARG A 71 -14.49 1.29 7.48
N LYS A 72 -15.03 0.14 7.87
CA LYS A 72 -16.14 -0.02 8.82
C LYS A 72 -15.65 -0.60 10.15
N GLY A 73 -16.43 -0.41 11.21
CA GLY A 73 -16.16 -0.96 12.54
C GLY A 73 -15.32 -0.05 13.45
N GLY A 74 -15.01 -0.54 14.66
CA GLY A 74 -14.26 0.21 15.66
C GLY A 74 -12.74 0.21 15.43
N LYS A 75 -12.00 1.04 16.16
CA LYS A 75 -10.53 1.20 16.02
C LYS A 75 -9.75 -0.12 16.05
N ARG A 76 -10.19 -1.09 16.88
CA ARG A 76 -9.50 -2.37 17.10
C ARG A 76 -9.93 -3.49 16.15
N PHE A 77 -11.17 -3.46 15.65
CA PHE A 77 -11.79 -4.55 14.88
C PHE A 77 -12.34 -4.07 13.53
N GLY A 78 -11.85 -2.93 13.06
CA GLY A 78 -12.31 -2.37 11.80
C GLY A 78 -11.86 -3.21 10.61
N TYR A 79 -12.73 -3.33 9.62
CA TYR A 79 -12.51 -4.07 8.38
C TYR A 79 -12.78 -3.16 7.18
N TRP A 80 -12.19 -3.51 6.05
CA TRP A 80 -12.43 -2.89 4.76
C TRP A 80 -13.63 -3.55 4.10
N GLU A 81 -14.61 -2.73 3.74
CA GLU A 81 -15.72 -3.12 2.90
C GLU A 81 -15.44 -2.65 1.47
N VAL A 82 -15.47 -3.57 0.52
CA VAL A 82 -15.32 -3.24 -0.90
C VAL A 82 -16.69 -2.97 -1.50
N LYS A 83 -16.89 -1.78 -2.04
CA LYS A 83 -18.12 -1.38 -2.73
C LYS A 83 -18.06 -1.86 -4.18
N LYS A 84 -19.16 -2.42 -4.66
CA LYS A 84 -19.34 -2.78 -6.08
C LYS A 84 -19.78 -1.57 -6.87
#